data_AF-X1C2B7-F1
#
_entry.id   AF-X1C2B7-F1
#
_cell.length_a   1.000
_cell.length_b   1.000
_cell.length_c   1.000
_cell.angle_alpha   90.00
_cell.angle_beta   90.00
_cell.angle_gamma   90.00
#
_symmetry.space_group_name_H-M   'P 1'
#
loop_
_entity.id
_entity.type
_entity.pdbx_description
1 polymer ?
#
loop_
_entity_poly.entity_id
_entity_poly.type
_entity_poly.pdbx_seq_one_letter_code
_entity_poly.pdbx_strand_id
1 'polypeptide(L)' 'MDSEVATWTRPFLHELLEEIPKDVESLIDVGCGRGIVGAMARIYRTPKRLVGVDIFQDCIDFCKKYNIYDEL' A
#
# COMPACT_ATOMS: atom_id res chain seq x y z
N MET A 1 24.79 -0.01 17.82
CA MET A 1 23.39 -0.41 17.62
C MET A 1 23.26 -0.63 16.13
N ASP A 2 23.44 -1.88 15.69
CA ASP A 2 23.32 -2.23 14.28
C ASP A 2 21.89 -1.86 13.85
N SER A 3 21.76 -0.90 12.95
CA SER A 3 20.47 -0.64 12.31
C SER A 3 20.13 -1.91 11.54
N GLU A 4 19.09 -2.63 11.96
CA GLU A 4 18.50 -3.69 11.14
C GLU A 4 18.22 -3.11 9.76
N VAL A 5 19.05 -3.49 8.78
CA VAL A 5 18.85 -3.09 7.40
C VAL A 5 17.57 -3.78 6.97
N ALA A 6 16.48 -3.03 6.85
CA ALA A 6 15.23 -3.54 6.31
C ALA A 6 15.49 -4.11 4.90
N THR A 7 15.53 -5.43 4.77
CA THR A 7 15.91 -6.15 3.55
C THR A 7 14.81 -6.15 2.49
N TRP A 8 13.59 -5.76 2.87
CA TRP A 8 12.37 -5.89 2.05
C TRP A 8 11.96 -4.62 1.30
N THR A 9 12.48 -3.44 1.65
CA THR A 9 11.88 -2.17 1.19
C THR A 9 12.54 -1.52 -0.02
N ARG A 10 13.82 -1.77 -0.33
CA ARG A 10 14.56 -0.89 -1.25
C ARG A 10 14.51 -1.24 -2.75
N PRO A 11 14.56 -2.51 -3.19
CA PRO A 11 14.34 -2.83 -4.62
C PRO A 11 12.88 -3.16 -4.93
N PHE A 12 12.22 -3.91 -4.05
CA PHE A 12 10.94 -4.56 -4.35
C PHE A 12 9.79 -3.59 -4.61
N LEU A 13 9.74 -2.43 -3.93
CA LEU A 13 8.63 -1.50 -4.09
C LEU A 13 8.56 -0.88 -5.48
N HIS A 14 9.70 -0.65 -6.13
CA HIS A 14 9.74 -0.12 -7.48
C HIS A 14 9.26 -1.16 -8.49
N GLU A 15 9.79 -2.39 -8.41
CA GLU A 15 9.41 -3.51 -9.26
C GLU A 15 7.92 -3.85 -9.11
N LEU A 16 7.43 -3.97 -7.87
CA LEU A 16 6.01 -4.20 -7.60
C LEU A 16 5.14 -3.11 -8.22
N LEU A 17 5.56 -1.84 -8.10
CA LEU A 17 4.79 -0.74 -8.64
C LEU A 17 4.71 -0.87 -10.17
N GLU A 18 5.79 -1.21 -10.87
CA GLU A 18 5.81 -1.41 -12.33
C GLU A 18 4.81 -2.45 -12.82
N GLU A 19 4.64 -3.54 -12.07
CA GLU A 19 3.67 -4.60 -12.36
C GLU A 19 2.21 -4.19 -12.12
N ILE A 20 1.96 -3.12 -11.35
CA ILE A 20 0.60 -2.63 -11.13
C ILE A 20 0.13 -1.83 -12.37
N PRO A 21 -0.97 -2.24 -13.04
CA PRO A 21 -1.55 -1.49 -14.15
C PRO A 21 -2.04 -0.11 -13.71
N LYS A 22 -1.99 0.85 -14.63
CA LYS A 22 -2.50 2.21 -14.43
C LYS A 22 -4.01 2.27 -14.68
N ASP A 23 -4.66 3.24 -14.05
CA ASP A 23 -6.05 3.65 -14.31
C ASP A 23 -7.09 2.51 -14.22
N VAL A 24 -6.84 1.56 -13.32
CA VAL A 24 -7.77 0.45 -13.09
C VAL A 24 -9.06 0.89 -12.40
N GLU A 25 -10.14 0.16 -12.68
CA GLU A 25 -11.44 0.41 -12.04
C GLU A 25 -11.39 0.17 -10.53
N SER A 26 -10.70 -0.89 -10.08
CA SER A 26 -10.51 -1.16 -8.66
C SER A 26 -9.19 -1.88 -8.41
N LEU A 27 -8.55 -1.56 -7.28
CA LEU A 27 -7.36 -2.22 -6.76
C LEU A 27 -7.56 -2.61 -5.29
N ILE A 28 -7.07 -3.79 -4.92
CA ILE A 28 -7.03 -4.26 -3.53
C ILE A 28 -5.58 -4.52 -3.11
N ASP A 29 -5.19 -3.97 -1.95
CA ASP A 29 -3.89 -4.19 -1.30
C ASP A 29 -4.09 -5.15 -0.11
N VAL A 30 -3.62 -6.39 -0.23
CA VAL A 30 -3.84 -7.46 0.76
C VAL A 30 -2.60 -7.63 1.63
N GLY A 31 -2.76 -7.50 2.94
CA GLY A 31 -1.63 -7.32 3.86
C GLY A 31 -1.08 -5.90 3.77
N CYS A 32 -1.97 -4.91 3.76
CA CYS A 32 -1.63 -3.54 3.40
C CYS A 32 -0.72 -2.84 4.43
N GLY A 33 -0.56 -3.41 5.63
CA GLY A 33 0.25 -2.86 6.72
C GLY A 33 -0.10 -1.40 6.98
N ARG A 34 0.92 -0.54 7.07
CA ARG A 34 0.74 0.92 7.22
C ARG A 34 0.51 1.66 5.90
N GLY A 35 0.23 0.95 4.81
CA GLY A 35 -0.29 1.50 3.57
C GLY A 35 0.73 2.07 2.59
N ILE A 36 2.00 1.63 2.63
CA ILE A 36 3.03 2.13 1.70
C ILE A 36 2.70 1.79 0.24
N VAL A 37 2.22 0.58 -0.05
CA VAL A 37 1.85 0.17 -1.41
C VAL A 37 0.59 0.89 -1.87
N GLY A 38 -0.48 0.90 -1.07
CA GLY A 38 -1.67 1.71 -1.36
C GLY A 38 -1.38 3.19 -1.62
N ALA A 39 -0.52 3.83 -0.82
CA ALA A 39 -0.14 5.23 -1.05
C ALA A 39 0.58 5.43 -2.40
N MET A 40 1.52 4.55 -2.75
CA MET A 40 2.18 4.61 -4.06
C MET A 40 1.21 4.32 -5.21
N ALA A 41 0.32 3.34 -5.04
CA ALA A 41 -0.71 3.04 -6.05
C ALA A 41 -1.61 4.26 -6.28
N ARG A 42 -2.02 4.97 -5.23
CA ARG A 42 -2.80 6.20 -5.36
C ARG A 42 -2.06 7.27 -6.16
N ILE A 43 -0.78 7.51 -5.85
CA ILE A 43 0.02 8.57 -6.46
C ILE A 43 0.38 8.24 -7.92
N TYR A 44 0.80 7.00 -8.19
CA TYR A 44 1.46 6.64 -9.46
C TYR A 44 0.62 5.78 -10.39
N ARG A 45 -0.44 5.14 -9.88
CA ARG A 45 -1.29 4.19 -10.65
C ARG A 45 -2.74 4.63 -10.79
N THR A 46 -3.16 5.64 -10.02
CA THR A 46 -4.46 6.33 -10.19
C THR A 46 -5.67 5.39 -10.29
N PRO A 47 -5.83 4.37 -9.42
CA PRO A 47 -7.03 3.53 -9.42
C PRO A 47 -8.27 4.36 -9.06
N LYS A 48 -9.41 4.07 -9.68
CA LYS A 48 -10.68 4.74 -9.34
C LYS A 48 -11.18 4.37 -7.94
N ARG A 49 -10.93 3.13 -7.52
CA ARG A 49 -11.25 2.60 -6.20
C ARG A 49 -10.09 1.81 -5.63
N LEU A 50 -9.70 2.10 -4.40
CA LEU A 50 -8.56 1.49 -3.72
C LEU A 50 -8.99 0.96 -2.35
N VAL A 51 -8.87 -0.35 -2.13
CA VAL A 51 -9.25 -1.04 -0.89
C VAL A 51 -8.01 -1.59 -0.20
N GLY A 52 -7.88 -1.36 1.10
CA GLY A 52 -6.80 -1.93 1.91
C GLY A 52 -7.36 -3.02 2.82
N VAL A 53 -6.68 -4.16 2.91
CA VAL A 53 -7.05 -5.24 3.82
C VAL A 53 -5.82 -5.65 4.63
N ASP A 54 -5.97 -5.72 5.94
CA ASP A 54 -4.95 -6.25 6.83
C ASP A 54 -5.61 -6.97 8.02
N ILE A 55 -4.93 -7.99 8.55
CA ILE A 55 -5.41 -8.76 9.71
C ILE A 55 -5.17 -8.02 11.04
N PHE A 56 -4.25 -7.05 11.05
CA PHE A 56 -3.91 -6.28 12.24
C PHE A 56 -4.71 -4.98 12.31
N GLN A 57 -5.56 -4.86 13.34
CA GLN A 57 -6.41 -3.66 13.53
C GLN A 57 -5.59 -2.37 13.64
N ASP A 58 -4.41 -2.40 14.27
CA ASP A 58 -3.52 -1.23 14.37
C ASP A 58 -3.09 -0.69 12.99
N CYS A 59 -2.95 -1.57 11.99
CA CYS A 59 -2.64 -1.19 10.62
C CYS A 59 -3.84 -0.53 9.94
N ILE A 60 -5.04 -1.09 10.14
CA ILE A 60 -6.30 -0.53 9.66
C ILE A 60 -6.55 0.86 10.26
N ASP A 61 -6.40 1.02 11.57
CA ASP A 61 -6.62 2.28 12.26
C ASP A 61 -5.61 3.34 11.81
N PHE A 62 -4.36 2.96 11.59
CA PHE A 62 -3.34 3.82 10.98
C PHE A 62 -3.79 4.28 9.60
N CYS A 63 -4.15 3.35 8.71
CA CYS A 63 -4.55 3.67 7.34
C CYS A 63 -5.82 4.54 7.28
N LYS A 64 -6.77 4.30 8.19
CA LYS A 64 -8.00 5.09 8.34
C LYS A 64 -7.70 6.52 8.78
N LYS A 65 -6.81 6.68 9.76
CA LYS A 65 -6.37 8.00 10.26
C LYS A 65 -5.77 8.88 9.16
N TYR A 66 -5.05 8.27 8.21
CA TYR A 66 -4.39 8.98 7.11
C TYR A 66 -5.17 8.94 5.78
N ASN A 67 -6.39 8.37 5.77
CA ASN A 67 -7.26 8.27 4.60
C ASN A 67 -6.55 7.73 3.34
N ILE A 68 -5.77 6.64 3.52
CA ILE A 68 -4.96 6.05 2.44
C ILE A 68 -5.83 5.35 1.39
N TYR A 69 -6.86 4.64 1.85
CA TYR A 69 -7.76 3.82 1.04
C TYR A 69 -9.16 4.42 1.02
N ASP A 70 -9.93 4.11 -0.02
CA ASP A 70 -11.35 4.44 -0.08
C ASP A 70 -12.16 3.57 0.90
N GLU A 71 -11.73 2.33 1.11
CA GLU A 71 -12.33 1.35 2.03
C GLU A 71 -11.26 0.51 2.74
N LEU A 72 -11.58 0.04 3.95
CA LEU A 72 -10.72 -0.70 4.88
C LEU A 72 -11.49 -1.80 5.61
#